data_AF-B4KPC6-F1
#
_entry.id   AF-B4KPC6-F1
#
_cell.length_a   1.000
_cell.length_b   1.000
_cell.length_c   1.000
_cell.angle_alpha   90.00
_cell.angle_beta   90.00
_cell.angle_gamma   90.00
#
_symmetry.space_group_name_H-M   'P 1'
#
loop_
_entity.id
_entity.type
_entity.pdbx_description
1 polymer ?
#
loop_
_entity_poly.entity_id
_entity_poly.type
_entity_poly.pdbx_seq_one_letter_code
_entity_poly.pdbx_strand_id
1 'polypeptide(L)'
;MNSQCQAVKGPRIGVRHLQSLLLFLGLTVIHIARLNVSVAIVAMTNAASTNPNFPEYDWTERHKSYILSSFYWGYILTLCPGSFLCRRYGPKIVFFVAAIGTAVFSLITPWCISWGDWQAFCALRILQGLFQGVIFPCVNEHLAMWSPPEERNRLGAFSFTGSDCGTVLAMFISGMIANGALGWPGISYVSGILCIVWCILWLIFAANNATESRFISEAECKYIESSLQHNEHFHERSIPIPWRAICCSVPFMALLVARCAETYGLSTLQAEIPSYMNGVLDMDIQSNAVFSSLPFLAMWLLSYVYLIVADIVLKRKWLSLTSVRKLFNTISFWIPAVALIVIGFLDEDHANWAIALMTLSVGVNSGSTIGSSLNTIDLSPNHAGILMGLSNTVANVIPILTPLIAGVIVVDKHDRGQWQIVFGIAAIIFFLGNCVFLIWGTAEAQPWDADDYLKPKDAETCPEKSAPVAEITPAKQSVLEQRMSWPDRYAAKSTD
;
A
#
# COMPACT_ATOMS: atom_id res chain seq x y z
N MET A 1 9.35 -23.16 -43.55
CA MET A 1 9.35 -21.70 -43.70
C MET A 1 9.24 -21.10 -42.31
N ASN A 2 10.37 -20.73 -41.71
CA ASN A 2 10.45 -20.11 -40.39
C ASN A 2 10.15 -18.62 -40.53
N SER A 3 8.89 -18.23 -40.36
CA SER A 3 8.55 -16.84 -40.07
C SER A 3 8.96 -16.56 -38.62
N GLN A 4 10.19 -16.08 -38.43
CA GLN A 4 10.58 -15.40 -37.21
C GLN A 4 9.53 -14.32 -36.93
N CYS A 5 8.77 -14.48 -35.86
CA CYS A 5 7.86 -13.47 -35.35
C CYS A 5 8.75 -12.28 -34.92
N GLN A 6 8.95 -11.31 -35.82
CA GLN A 6 9.62 -10.08 -35.46
C GLN A 6 8.76 -9.40 -34.40
N ALA A 7 9.25 -9.36 -33.16
CA ALA A 7 8.63 -8.58 -32.10
C ALA A 7 8.46 -7.14 -32.62
N VAL A 8 7.21 -6.75 -32.90
CA VAL A 8 6.88 -5.42 -33.39
C VAL A 8 7.31 -4.44 -32.31
N LYS A 9 8.41 -3.71 -32.51
CA LYS A 9 8.86 -2.71 -31.55
C LYS A 9 7.93 -1.50 -31.66
N GLY A 10 7.08 -1.30 -30.66
CA GLY A 10 6.26 -0.10 -30.54
C GLY A 10 7.10 1.18 -30.37
N PRO A 11 6.49 2.37 -30.55
CA PRO A 11 7.17 3.65 -30.34
C PRO A 11 7.66 3.78 -28.88
N ARG A 12 8.81 4.47 -28.69
CA ARG A 12 9.44 4.69 -27.37
C ARG A 12 8.60 5.56 -26.43
N ILE A 13 7.82 6.48 -26.98
CA ILE A 13 6.83 7.30 -26.29
C ILE A 13 5.58 7.27 -27.17
N GLY A 14 4.42 7.11 -26.54
CA GLY A 14 3.15 6.89 -27.22
C GLY A 14 1.99 7.13 -26.26
N VAL A 15 0.77 6.86 -26.72
CA VAL A 15 -0.46 7.16 -26.00
C VAL A 15 -0.56 6.36 -24.70
N ARG A 16 0.08 5.19 -24.59
CA ARG A 16 0.13 4.43 -23.33
C ARG A 16 0.79 5.20 -22.18
N HIS A 17 1.82 5.99 -22.48
CA HIS A 17 2.48 6.84 -21.48
C HIS A 17 1.61 8.04 -21.09
N LEU A 18 0.85 8.58 -22.06
CA LEU A 18 -0.15 9.61 -21.77
C LEU A 18 -1.26 9.07 -20.85
N GLN A 19 -1.74 7.84 -21.07
CA GLN A 19 -2.70 7.20 -20.16
C GLN A 19 -2.13 7.05 -18.75
N SER A 20 -0.88 6.58 -18.63
CA SER A 20 -0.19 6.44 -17.34
C SER A 20 -0.01 7.79 -16.63
N LEU A 21 0.28 8.88 -17.37
CA LEU A 21 0.33 10.24 -16.86
C LEU A 21 -1.05 10.75 -16.40
N LEU A 22 -2.11 10.47 -17.15
CA LEU A 22 -3.47 10.83 -16.76
C LEU A 22 -3.89 10.12 -15.47
N LEU A 23 -3.53 8.84 -15.31
CA LEU A 23 -3.75 8.09 -14.07
C LEU A 23 -2.96 8.70 -12.89
N PHE A 24 -1.70 9.09 -13.12
CA PHE A 24 -0.87 9.77 -12.13
C PHE A 24 -1.51 11.09 -11.67
N LEU A 25 -1.93 11.94 -12.61
CA LEU A 25 -2.60 13.21 -12.32
C LEU A 25 -3.94 12.99 -11.61
N GLY A 26 -4.68 11.95 -11.98
CA GLY A 26 -5.96 11.62 -11.37
C GLY A 26 -5.81 11.22 -9.92
N LEU A 27 -4.88 10.29 -9.65
CA LEU A 27 -4.54 9.89 -8.29
C LEU A 27 -4.03 11.07 -7.46
N THR A 28 -3.23 11.96 -8.04
CA THR A 28 -2.74 13.18 -7.38
C THR A 28 -3.89 14.05 -6.92
N VAL A 29 -4.79 14.42 -7.83
CA VAL A 29 -5.90 15.35 -7.55
C VAL A 29 -6.92 14.74 -6.58
N ILE A 30 -7.19 13.44 -6.68
CA ILE A 30 -8.07 12.74 -5.74
C ILE A 30 -7.48 12.68 -4.33
N HIS A 31 -6.17 12.45 -4.21
CA HIS A 31 -5.52 12.44 -2.89
C HIS A 31 -5.45 13.85 -2.28
N ILE A 32 -5.30 14.89 -3.10
CA ILE A 32 -5.47 16.29 -2.66
C ILE A 32 -6.84 16.48 -2.02
N ALA A 33 -7.92 16.12 -2.72
CA ALA A 33 -9.29 16.25 -2.21
C ALA A 33 -9.59 15.35 -1.00
N ARG A 34 -8.84 14.26 -0.80
CA ARG A 34 -9.01 13.35 0.34
C ARG A 34 -8.39 13.91 1.61
N LEU A 35 -7.17 14.43 1.50
CA LEU A 35 -6.27 14.66 2.63
C LEU A 35 -6.22 16.12 3.08
N ASN A 36 -6.61 17.05 2.22
CA ASN A 36 -6.73 18.46 2.55
C ASN A 36 -7.70 18.73 3.73
N VAL A 37 -8.60 17.80 4.03
CA VAL A 37 -9.55 17.87 5.15
C VAL A 37 -8.85 17.94 6.51
N SER A 38 -7.71 17.26 6.70
CA SER A 38 -6.95 17.32 7.95
C SER A 38 -6.50 18.75 8.28
N VAL A 39 -5.90 19.43 7.30
CA VAL A 39 -5.49 20.84 7.39
C VAL A 39 -6.70 21.77 7.48
N ALA A 40 -7.76 21.50 6.72
CA ALA A 40 -8.98 22.31 6.76
C ALA A 40 -9.64 22.29 8.15
N ILE A 41 -9.70 21.13 8.83
CA ILE A 41 -10.27 21.03 10.19
C ILE A 41 -9.45 21.88 11.18
N VAL A 42 -8.12 21.87 11.08
CA VAL A 42 -7.27 22.74 11.91
C VAL A 42 -7.61 24.21 11.65
N ALA A 43 -7.68 24.62 10.37
CA ALA A 43 -8.04 25.97 9.98
C ALA A 43 -9.45 26.42 10.42
N MET A 44 -10.41 25.49 10.48
CA MET A 44 -11.80 25.76 10.87
C MET A 44 -11.99 25.88 12.39
N THR A 45 -11.09 25.28 13.17
CA THR A 45 -11.19 25.22 14.65
C THR A 45 -10.13 26.06 15.36
N ASN A 46 -9.36 26.83 14.59
CA ASN A 46 -8.36 27.77 15.09
C ASN A 46 -8.27 28.98 14.12
N ALA A 47 -9.35 29.75 14.06
CA ALA A 47 -9.46 30.87 13.11
C ALA A 47 -8.50 32.02 13.47
N ALA A 48 -8.19 32.19 14.76
CA ALA A 48 -7.29 33.22 15.27
C ALA A 48 -5.85 33.09 14.74
N SER A 49 -5.36 31.87 14.55
CA SER A 49 -4.03 31.61 13.96
C SER A 49 -4.03 31.51 12.44
N THR A 50 -5.20 31.23 11.82
CA THR A 50 -5.28 31.03 10.37
C THR A 50 -5.69 32.30 9.63
N ASN A 51 -6.94 32.72 9.82
CA ASN A 51 -7.55 33.85 9.13
C ASN A 51 -8.82 34.28 9.90
N PRO A 52 -8.78 35.39 10.65
CA PRO A 52 -9.89 35.83 11.50
C PRO A 52 -11.12 36.31 10.70
N ASN A 53 -11.03 36.41 9.37
CA ASN A 53 -12.14 36.84 8.52
C ASN A 53 -13.15 35.71 8.24
N PHE A 54 -12.87 34.47 8.64
CA PHE A 54 -13.72 33.31 8.40
C PHE A 54 -14.29 32.75 9.71
N PRO A 55 -15.48 32.13 9.67
CA PRO A 55 -16.13 31.61 10.87
C PRO A 55 -15.33 30.47 11.50
N GLU A 56 -15.18 30.55 12.82
CA GLU A 56 -14.62 29.51 13.66
C GLU A 56 -15.72 28.56 14.15
N TYR A 57 -15.44 27.27 14.13
CA TYR A 57 -16.34 26.23 14.59
C TYR A 57 -15.84 25.63 15.90
N ASP A 58 -16.69 25.62 16.93
CA ASP A 58 -16.37 25.03 18.24
C ASP A 58 -16.56 23.51 18.22
N TRP A 59 -15.68 22.82 17.49
CA TRP A 59 -15.69 21.37 17.40
C TRP A 59 -14.75 20.72 18.40
N THR A 60 -15.32 19.86 19.24
CA THR A 60 -14.54 18.95 20.10
C THR A 60 -13.68 17.99 19.26
N GLU A 61 -12.59 17.48 19.85
CA GLU A 61 -11.72 16.48 19.19
C GLU A 61 -12.49 15.24 18.72
N ARG A 62 -13.52 14.82 19.46
CA ARG A 62 -14.41 13.72 19.04
C ARG A 62 -15.12 14.03 17.72
N HIS A 63 -15.61 15.26 17.53
CA HIS A 63 -16.27 15.66 16.27
C HIS A 63 -15.30 15.60 15.10
N LYS A 64 -14.06 16.08 15.28
CA LYS A 64 -13.01 16.02 14.25
C LYS A 64 -12.67 14.60 13.85
N SER A 65 -12.52 13.71 14.84
CA SER A 65 -12.27 12.30 14.62
C SER A 65 -13.41 11.59 13.88
N TYR A 66 -14.66 11.96 14.15
CA TYR A 66 -15.80 11.47 13.37
C TYR A 66 -15.72 11.94 11.91
N ILE A 67 -15.41 13.21 11.66
CA ILE A 67 -15.25 13.73 10.30
C ILE A 67 -14.13 13.00 9.55
N LEU A 68 -12.96 12.82 10.18
CA LEU A 68 -11.82 12.14 9.57
C LEU A 68 -12.13 10.66 9.25
N SER A 69 -12.72 9.92 10.20
CA SER A 69 -13.04 8.50 10.02
C SER A 69 -14.22 8.24 9.07
N SER A 70 -15.19 9.15 8.98
CA SER A 70 -16.42 9.00 8.17
C SER A 70 -16.13 8.71 6.69
N PHE A 71 -15.03 9.23 6.14
CA PHE A 71 -14.59 8.93 4.78
C PHE A 71 -14.35 7.43 4.55
N TYR A 72 -13.66 6.78 5.48
CA TYR A 72 -13.25 5.38 5.34
C TYR A 72 -14.45 4.42 5.42
N TRP A 73 -15.52 4.80 6.14
CA TRP A 73 -16.78 4.05 6.12
C TRP A 73 -17.37 3.94 4.71
N GLY A 74 -17.42 5.05 3.97
CA GLY A 74 -17.85 5.04 2.57
C GLY A 74 -16.88 4.27 1.66
N TYR A 75 -15.58 4.46 1.89
CA TYR A 75 -14.52 3.87 1.06
C TYR A 75 -14.53 2.33 1.03
N ILE A 76 -14.74 1.69 2.19
CA ILE A 76 -14.74 0.23 2.30
C ILE A 76 -15.94 -0.40 1.58
N LEU A 77 -17.10 0.26 1.64
CA LEU A 77 -18.33 -0.24 1.01
C LEU A 77 -18.19 -0.40 -0.51
N THR A 78 -17.40 0.45 -1.15
CA THR A 78 -17.22 0.42 -2.61
C THR A 78 -15.94 -0.26 -3.08
N LEU A 79 -15.05 -0.67 -2.17
CA LEU A 79 -13.81 -1.36 -2.52
C LEU A 79 -14.06 -2.68 -3.28
N CYS A 80 -14.94 -3.53 -2.75
CA CYS A 80 -15.28 -4.81 -3.38
C CYS A 80 -16.21 -4.66 -4.59
N PRO A 81 -17.34 -3.91 -4.52
CA PRO A 81 -18.20 -3.68 -5.67
C PRO A 81 -17.51 -2.93 -6.81
N GLY A 82 -16.55 -2.04 -6.49
CA GLY A 82 -15.81 -1.25 -7.46
C GLY A 82 -15.14 -2.10 -8.53
N SER A 83 -14.51 -3.20 -8.12
CA SER A 83 -13.89 -4.16 -9.06
C SER A 83 -14.90 -4.77 -10.04
N PHE A 84 -16.12 -5.08 -9.58
CA PHE A 84 -17.20 -5.57 -10.45
C PHE A 84 -17.72 -4.47 -11.40
N LEU A 85 -17.88 -3.24 -10.89
CA LEU A 85 -18.30 -2.10 -11.70
C LEU A 85 -17.29 -1.79 -12.82
N CYS A 86 -15.99 -1.77 -12.52
CA CYS A 86 -14.94 -1.50 -13.52
C CYS A 86 -14.98 -2.57 -14.63
N ARG A 87 -15.22 -3.85 -14.32
CA ARG A 87 -15.36 -4.92 -15.33
C ARG A 87 -16.62 -4.78 -16.19
N ARG A 88 -17.74 -4.36 -15.61
CA ARG A 88 -19.02 -4.26 -16.32
C ARG A 88 -19.14 -3.01 -17.20
N TYR A 89 -18.68 -1.87 -16.71
CA TYR A 89 -18.87 -0.55 -17.35
C TYR A 89 -17.58 0.03 -17.95
N GLY A 90 -16.44 -0.63 -17.74
CA GLY A 90 -15.13 -0.18 -18.19
C GLY A 90 -14.48 0.82 -17.23
N PRO A 91 -13.14 0.83 -17.12
CA PRO A 91 -12.42 1.68 -16.18
C PRO A 91 -12.56 3.19 -16.49
N LYS A 92 -12.71 3.59 -17.77
CA LYS A 92 -12.83 5.01 -18.15
C LYS A 92 -14.04 5.69 -17.51
N ILE A 93 -15.22 5.09 -17.65
CA ILE A 93 -16.48 5.70 -17.18
C ILE A 93 -16.54 5.65 -15.66
N VAL A 94 -16.17 4.51 -15.06
CA VAL A 94 -16.24 4.34 -13.59
C VAL A 94 -15.28 5.30 -12.89
N PHE A 95 -14.05 5.48 -13.39
CA PHE A 95 -13.12 6.47 -12.84
C PHE A 95 -13.68 7.90 -13.03
N PHE A 96 -14.20 8.23 -14.23
CA PHE A 96 -14.79 9.54 -14.46
C PHE A 96 -15.92 9.86 -13.47
N VAL A 97 -16.84 8.93 -13.25
CA VAL A 97 -17.96 9.09 -12.30
C VAL A 97 -17.45 9.24 -10.86
N ALA A 98 -16.43 8.46 -10.47
CA ALA A 98 -15.77 8.58 -9.17
C ALA A 98 -15.16 9.98 -8.95
N ALA A 99 -14.44 10.48 -9.95
CA ALA A 99 -13.75 11.77 -9.87
C ALA A 99 -14.72 12.95 -9.90
N ILE A 100 -15.76 12.93 -10.75
CA ILE A 100 -16.74 14.01 -10.79
C ILE A 100 -17.60 14.03 -9.54
N GLY A 101 -17.98 12.86 -8.99
CA GLY A 101 -18.68 12.76 -7.71
C GLY A 101 -17.85 13.38 -6.59
N THR A 102 -16.56 13.02 -6.52
CA THR A 102 -15.62 13.63 -5.57
C THR A 102 -15.56 15.16 -5.73
N ALA A 103 -15.47 15.64 -6.97
CA ALA A 103 -15.41 17.08 -7.26
C ALA A 103 -16.65 17.83 -6.77
N VAL A 104 -17.83 17.31 -7.08
CA VAL A 104 -19.11 17.92 -6.70
C VAL A 104 -19.24 18.01 -5.18
N PHE A 105 -18.97 16.92 -4.45
CA PHE A 105 -19.05 16.95 -2.99
C PHE A 105 -17.97 17.84 -2.37
N SER A 106 -16.76 17.91 -2.94
CA SER A 106 -15.74 18.86 -2.49
C SER A 106 -16.21 20.32 -2.68
N LEU A 107 -16.80 20.67 -3.83
CA LEU A 107 -17.27 22.04 -4.08
C LEU A 107 -18.43 22.46 -3.18
N ILE A 108 -19.34 21.52 -2.87
CA ILE A 108 -20.51 21.79 -2.05
C ILE A 108 -20.15 21.80 -0.55
N THR A 109 -18.98 21.28 -0.16
CA THR A 109 -18.55 21.13 1.23
C THR A 109 -18.70 22.41 2.07
N PRO A 110 -18.15 23.58 1.67
CA PRO A 110 -18.27 24.78 2.49
C PRO A 110 -19.73 25.23 2.69
N TRP A 111 -20.57 25.07 1.66
CA TRP A 111 -21.98 25.44 1.72
C TRP A 111 -22.75 24.54 2.69
N CYS A 112 -22.58 23.21 2.60
CA CYS A 112 -23.25 22.28 3.51
C CYS A 112 -22.81 22.43 4.97
N ILE A 113 -21.53 22.73 5.24
CA ILE A 113 -21.05 22.90 6.61
C ILE A 113 -21.73 24.10 7.29
N SER A 114 -21.94 25.20 6.55
CA SER A 114 -22.65 26.36 7.12
C SER A 114 -24.12 26.08 7.50
N TRP A 115 -24.72 24.99 7.02
CA TRP A 115 -26.11 24.61 7.31
C TRP A 115 -26.23 23.49 8.34
N GLY A 116 -25.39 22.47 8.26
CA GLY A 116 -25.50 21.26 9.08
C GLY A 116 -24.25 20.90 9.88
N ASP A 117 -23.33 21.85 10.02
CA ASP A 117 -22.17 21.79 10.90
C ASP A 117 -21.33 20.51 10.70
N TRP A 118 -20.82 19.89 11.76
CA TRP A 118 -20.01 18.67 11.70
C TRP A 118 -20.76 17.46 11.13
N GLN A 119 -22.09 17.37 11.30
CA GLN A 119 -22.90 16.24 10.83
C GLN A 119 -23.00 16.24 9.29
N ALA A 120 -23.24 17.41 8.70
CA ALA A 120 -23.23 17.56 7.25
C ALA A 120 -21.86 17.25 6.66
N PHE A 121 -20.78 17.63 7.36
CA PHE A 121 -19.43 17.30 6.93
C PHE A 121 -19.21 15.78 6.91
N CYS A 122 -19.59 15.06 7.97
CA CYS A 122 -19.52 13.60 8.01
C CYS A 122 -20.31 12.94 6.86
N ALA A 123 -21.52 13.41 6.57
CA ALA A 123 -22.32 12.89 5.47
C ALA A 123 -21.62 13.06 4.11
N LEU A 124 -21.06 14.25 3.85
CA LEU A 124 -20.31 14.52 2.62
C LEU A 124 -19.04 13.67 2.52
N ARG A 125 -18.34 13.44 3.62
CA ARG A 125 -17.15 12.59 3.67
C ARG A 125 -17.47 11.14 3.36
N ILE A 126 -18.58 10.60 3.87
CA ILE A 126 -19.06 9.26 3.52
C ILE A 126 -19.32 9.17 2.01
N LEU A 127 -20.01 10.18 1.43
CA LEU A 127 -20.28 10.23 0.00
C LEU A 127 -18.98 10.29 -0.81
N GLN A 128 -18.02 11.14 -0.45
CA GLN A 128 -16.70 11.16 -1.09
C GLN A 128 -15.99 9.81 -0.99
N GLY A 129 -16.06 9.14 0.17
CA GLY A 129 -15.52 7.80 0.38
C GLY A 129 -16.10 6.78 -0.60
N LEU A 130 -17.43 6.76 -0.74
CA LEU A 130 -18.14 5.88 -1.66
C LEU A 130 -17.64 6.04 -3.10
N PHE A 131 -17.52 7.28 -3.59
CA PHE A 131 -17.00 7.52 -4.94
C PHE A 131 -15.51 7.17 -5.07
N GLN A 132 -14.70 7.37 -4.03
CA GLN A 132 -13.26 7.11 -4.11
C GLN A 132 -12.84 5.64 -3.97
N GLY A 133 -13.67 4.77 -3.38
CA GLY A 133 -13.32 3.35 -3.18
C GLY A 133 -13.10 2.56 -4.47
N VAL A 134 -13.70 2.99 -5.59
CA VAL A 134 -13.59 2.28 -6.89
C VAL A 134 -12.33 2.64 -7.69
N ILE A 135 -11.57 3.66 -7.25
CA ILE A 135 -10.49 4.26 -8.05
C ILE A 135 -9.31 3.31 -8.24
N PHE A 136 -8.80 2.71 -7.16
CA PHE A 136 -7.64 1.80 -7.25
C PHE A 136 -7.91 0.55 -8.10
N PRO A 137 -9.07 -0.13 -7.98
CA PRO A 137 -9.45 -1.19 -8.92
C PRO A 137 -9.45 -0.72 -10.38
N CYS A 138 -10.03 0.46 -10.65
CA CYS A 138 -10.10 0.99 -12.01
C CYS A 138 -8.71 1.38 -12.57
N VAL A 139 -7.80 1.91 -11.76
CA VAL A 139 -6.40 2.16 -12.16
C VAL A 139 -5.71 0.85 -12.57
N ASN A 140 -5.86 -0.19 -11.77
CA ASN A 140 -5.25 -1.50 -12.04
C ASN A 140 -5.80 -2.13 -13.33
N GLU A 141 -7.12 -2.07 -13.52
CA GLU A 141 -7.78 -2.59 -14.72
C GLU A 141 -7.38 -1.80 -15.97
N HIS A 142 -7.35 -0.47 -15.89
CA HIS A 142 -6.93 0.40 -16.99
C HIS A 142 -5.48 0.11 -17.40
N LEU A 143 -4.59 -0.03 -16.42
CA LEU A 143 -3.20 -0.41 -16.69
C LEU A 143 -3.09 -1.80 -17.32
N ALA A 144 -3.95 -2.75 -16.95
CA ALA A 144 -3.98 -4.08 -17.54
C ALA A 144 -4.33 -4.05 -19.03
N MET A 145 -5.24 -3.17 -19.44
CA MET A 145 -5.71 -3.04 -20.83
C MET A 145 -4.74 -2.24 -21.72
N TRP A 146 -3.93 -1.36 -21.13
CA TRP A 146 -3.06 -0.43 -21.87
C TRP A 146 -1.57 -0.73 -21.82
N SER A 147 -1.11 -1.46 -20.81
CA SER A 147 0.31 -1.65 -20.57
C SER A 147 0.77 -3.02 -21.05
N PRO A 148 1.68 -3.09 -22.03
CA PRO A 148 2.35 -4.34 -22.40
C PRO A 148 3.04 -4.97 -21.17
N PRO A 149 3.09 -6.31 -21.07
CA PRO A 149 3.64 -6.99 -19.89
C PRO A 149 5.05 -6.54 -19.49
N GLU A 150 5.91 -6.27 -20.47
CA GLU A 150 7.30 -5.84 -20.25
C GLU A 150 7.40 -4.44 -19.60
N GLU A 151 6.44 -3.56 -19.88
CA GLU A 151 6.44 -2.16 -19.41
C GLU A 151 5.45 -1.93 -18.24
N ARG A 152 4.55 -2.89 -17.97
CA ARG A 152 3.45 -2.77 -17.00
C ARG A 152 3.91 -2.40 -15.61
N ASN A 153 5.00 -2.98 -15.12
CA ASN A 153 5.52 -2.65 -13.78
C ASN A 153 6.01 -1.20 -13.70
N ARG A 154 6.65 -0.68 -14.76
CA ARG A 154 7.16 0.70 -14.80
C ARG A 154 6.03 1.71 -14.90
N LEU A 155 5.07 1.47 -15.79
CA LEU A 155 3.90 2.34 -15.96
C LEU A 155 3.01 2.32 -14.72
N GLY A 156 2.82 1.15 -14.12
CA GLY A 156 2.08 1.00 -12.86
C GLY A 156 2.75 1.75 -11.72
N ALA A 157 4.05 1.54 -11.48
CA ALA A 157 4.78 2.25 -10.44
C ALA A 157 4.70 3.77 -10.62
N PHE A 158 4.88 4.27 -11.85
CA PHE A 158 4.71 5.70 -12.13
C PHE A 158 3.30 6.18 -11.82
N SER A 159 2.26 5.50 -12.31
CA SER A 159 0.87 5.90 -12.04
C SER A 159 0.55 5.91 -10.54
N PHE A 160 0.94 4.89 -9.78
CA PHE A 160 0.65 4.81 -8.34
C PHE A 160 1.34 5.90 -7.53
N THR A 161 2.56 6.32 -7.89
CA THR A 161 3.26 7.42 -7.18
C THR A 161 2.53 8.76 -7.21
N GLY A 162 1.47 8.88 -8.03
CA GLY A 162 0.54 10.01 -7.99
C GLY A 162 -0.15 10.18 -6.63
N SER A 163 -0.40 9.10 -5.88
CA SER A 163 -0.98 9.22 -4.52
C SER A 163 -0.06 9.93 -3.54
N ASP A 164 1.24 9.66 -3.61
CA ASP A 164 2.25 10.26 -2.73
C ASP A 164 2.45 11.73 -3.09
N CYS A 165 2.55 12.04 -4.38
CA CYS A 165 2.57 13.40 -4.91
C CYS A 165 1.34 14.19 -4.43
N GLY A 166 0.15 13.59 -4.56
CA GLY A 166 -1.10 14.20 -4.10
C GLY A 166 -1.12 14.48 -2.60
N THR A 167 -0.56 13.58 -1.79
CA THR A 167 -0.44 13.75 -0.33
C THR A 167 0.44 14.94 0.03
N VAL A 168 1.62 15.05 -0.59
CA VAL A 168 2.54 16.17 -0.38
C VAL A 168 1.89 17.50 -0.78
N LEU A 169 1.27 17.54 -1.96
CA LEU A 169 0.58 18.73 -2.46
C LEU A 169 -0.63 19.09 -1.60
N ALA A 170 -1.36 18.10 -1.07
CA ALA A 170 -2.50 18.32 -0.18
C ALA A 170 -2.08 19.13 1.04
N MET A 171 -1.03 18.67 1.73
CA MET A 171 -0.54 19.32 2.95
C MET A 171 0.04 20.71 2.64
N PHE A 172 0.89 20.80 1.61
CA PHE A 172 1.58 22.04 1.25
C PHE A 172 0.62 23.14 0.74
N ILE A 173 -0.22 22.82 -0.24
CA ILE A 173 -1.11 23.81 -0.87
C ILE A 173 -2.23 24.22 0.09
N SER A 174 -2.78 23.29 0.88
CA SER A 174 -3.92 23.61 1.76
C SER A 174 -3.56 24.63 2.83
N GLY A 175 -2.36 24.57 3.42
CA GLY A 175 -1.93 25.57 4.39
C GLY A 175 -1.75 26.96 3.79
N MET A 176 -1.18 27.04 2.58
CA MET A 176 -1.06 28.30 1.85
C MET A 176 -2.43 28.92 1.53
N ILE A 177 -3.42 28.09 1.15
CA ILE A 177 -4.77 28.56 0.85
C ILE A 177 -5.50 29.00 2.13
N ALA A 178 -5.34 28.26 3.23
CA ALA A 178 -6.00 28.52 4.50
C ALA A 178 -5.75 29.95 5.01
N ASN A 179 -4.49 30.40 4.93
CA ASN A 179 -4.09 31.74 5.37
C ASN A 179 -4.39 32.83 4.33
N GLY A 180 -4.66 32.44 3.08
CA GLY A 180 -4.96 33.37 2.00
C GLY A 180 -6.35 34.00 2.09
N ALA A 181 -6.67 34.87 1.14
CA ALA A 181 -7.97 35.55 1.05
C ALA A 181 -9.17 34.60 0.86
N LEU A 182 -8.93 33.36 0.43
CA LEU A 182 -9.96 32.35 0.22
C LEU A 182 -10.33 31.56 1.49
N GLY A 183 -9.50 31.64 2.54
CA GLY A 183 -9.72 30.93 3.80
C GLY A 183 -9.79 29.41 3.67
N TRP A 184 -10.35 28.77 4.69
CA TRP A 184 -10.63 27.33 4.68
C TRP A 184 -11.59 26.88 3.55
N PRO A 185 -12.61 27.66 3.11
CA PRO A 185 -13.47 27.24 1.99
C PRO A 185 -12.68 27.09 0.68
N GLY A 186 -11.63 27.90 0.50
CA GLY A 186 -10.74 27.85 -0.65
C GLY A 186 -10.10 26.47 -0.85
N ILE A 187 -9.79 25.77 0.23
CA ILE A 187 -9.16 24.43 0.18
C ILE A 187 -10.08 23.44 -0.56
N SER A 188 -11.37 23.47 -0.23
CA SER A 188 -12.39 22.65 -0.87
C SER A 188 -12.66 23.09 -2.32
N TYR A 189 -12.71 24.41 -2.58
CA TYR A 189 -12.94 24.93 -3.94
C TYR A 189 -11.79 24.59 -4.90
N VAL A 190 -10.54 24.82 -4.51
CA VAL A 190 -9.38 24.53 -5.36
C VAL A 190 -9.28 23.04 -5.65
N SER A 191 -9.45 22.18 -4.64
CA SER A 191 -9.44 20.73 -4.86
C SER A 191 -10.56 20.27 -5.80
N GLY A 192 -11.78 20.78 -5.65
CA GLY A 192 -12.90 20.47 -6.52
C GLY A 192 -12.70 20.94 -7.98
N ILE A 193 -12.17 22.15 -8.18
CA ILE A 193 -11.86 22.67 -9.53
C ILE A 193 -10.77 21.84 -10.20
N LEU A 194 -9.71 21.47 -9.47
CA LEU A 194 -8.66 20.59 -10.00
C LEU A 194 -9.25 19.23 -10.42
N CYS A 195 -10.17 18.65 -9.65
CA CYS A 195 -10.88 17.43 -10.04
C CYS A 195 -11.66 17.63 -11.34
N ILE A 196 -12.38 18.74 -11.51
CA ILE A 196 -13.13 19.04 -12.74
C ILE A 196 -12.20 19.18 -13.94
N VAL A 197 -11.09 19.91 -13.80
CA VAL A 197 -10.10 20.07 -14.87
C VAL A 197 -9.54 18.70 -15.28
N TRP A 198 -9.20 17.85 -14.30
CA TRP A 198 -8.76 16.50 -14.58
C TRP A 198 -9.86 15.66 -15.27
N CYS A 199 -11.11 15.76 -14.84
CA CYS A 199 -12.24 15.08 -15.47
C CYS A 199 -12.41 15.47 -16.94
N ILE A 200 -12.22 16.74 -17.29
CA ILE A 200 -12.26 17.22 -18.68
C ILE A 200 -11.12 16.59 -19.49
N LEU A 201 -9.89 16.59 -18.96
CA LEU A 201 -8.74 15.95 -19.60
C LEU A 201 -8.96 14.44 -19.78
N TRP A 202 -9.53 13.78 -18.78
CA TRP A 202 -9.84 12.34 -18.81
C TRP A 202 -10.88 12.00 -19.89
N LEU A 203 -11.94 12.80 -20.04
CA LEU A 203 -12.94 12.57 -21.08
C LEU A 203 -12.35 12.68 -22.49
N ILE A 204 -11.47 13.67 -22.71
CA ILE A 204 -10.88 13.96 -24.01
C ILE A 204 -9.84 12.89 -24.38
N PHE A 205 -8.94 12.54 -23.46
CA PHE A 205 -7.75 11.76 -23.78
C PHE A 205 -7.80 10.29 -23.35
N ALA A 206 -8.61 9.91 -22.37
CA ALA A 206 -8.69 8.52 -21.92
C ALA A 206 -9.53 7.66 -22.88
N ALA A 207 -9.17 6.38 -23.02
CA ALA A 207 -9.97 5.38 -23.74
C ALA A 207 -9.91 4.04 -22.97
N ASN A 208 -10.95 3.20 -23.04
CA ASN A 208 -10.95 1.92 -22.33
C ASN A 208 -9.91 0.97 -22.93
N ASN A 209 -9.91 0.86 -24.25
CA ASN A 209 -9.04 -0.01 -25.02
C ASN A 209 -8.14 0.79 -25.96
N ALA A 210 -7.00 0.21 -26.33
CA ALA A 210 -6.10 0.78 -27.34
C ALA A 210 -6.83 1.03 -28.68
N THR A 211 -7.72 0.13 -29.10
CA THR A 211 -8.49 0.21 -30.34
C THR A 211 -9.51 1.34 -30.39
N GLU A 212 -10.07 1.71 -29.25
CA GLU A 212 -11.06 2.80 -29.13
C GLU A 212 -10.40 4.18 -29.05
N SER A 213 -9.08 4.22 -28.90
CA SER A 213 -8.34 5.46 -28.75
C SER A 213 -8.27 6.23 -30.06
N ARG A 214 -8.77 7.48 -30.05
CA ARG A 214 -8.76 8.36 -31.22
C ARG A 214 -7.36 8.87 -31.59
N PHE A 215 -6.43 8.88 -30.64
CA PHE A 215 -5.11 9.50 -30.79
C PHE A 215 -3.98 8.48 -30.96
N ILE A 216 -4.29 7.18 -30.93
CA ILE A 216 -3.26 6.12 -31.02
C ILE A 216 -2.77 5.94 -32.46
N SER A 217 -1.47 5.67 -32.61
CA SER A 217 -0.92 5.25 -33.89
C SER A 217 -1.23 3.78 -34.16
N GLU A 218 -1.50 3.41 -35.41
CA GLU A 218 -1.72 2.01 -35.81
C GLU A 218 -0.56 1.08 -35.41
N ALA A 219 0.67 1.60 -35.45
CA ALA A 219 1.85 0.84 -35.04
C ALA A 219 1.87 0.57 -33.52
N GLU A 220 1.39 1.52 -32.71
CA GLU A 220 1.28 1.34 -31.26
C GLU A 220 0.11 0.43 -30.89
N CYS A 221 -1.03 0.57 -31.58
CA CYS A 221 -2.20 -0.28 -31.37
C CYS A 221 -1.85 -1.76 -31.63
N LYS A 222 -1.24 -2.06 -32.79
CA LYS A 222 -0.78 -3.42 -33.12
C LYS A 222 0.24 -3.97 -32.13
N TYR A 223 1.14 -3.12 -31.63
CA TYR A 223 2.10 -3.53 -30.60
C TYR A 223 1.41 -3.93 -29.29
N ILE A 224 0.44 -3.15 -28.82
CA ILE A 224 -0.30 -3.44 -27.59
C ILE A 224 -1.11 -4.72 -27.77
N GLU A 225 -1.90 -4.85 -28.84
CA GLU A 225 -2.72 -6.04 -29.09
C GLU A 225 -1.89 -7.31 -29.21
N SER A 226 -0.82 -7.30 -30.00
CA SER A 226 0.05 -8.49 -30.16
C SER A 226 0.74 -8.89 -28.85
N SER A 227 1.06 -7.92 -28.00
CA SER A 227 1.66 -8.16 -26.68
C SER A 227 0.64 -8.68 -25.66
N LEU A 228 -0.63 -8.25 -25.77
CA LEU A 228 -1.72 -8.70 -24.90
C LEU A 228 -2.26 -10.08 -25.32
N GLN A 229 -2.36 -10.38 -26.61
CA GLN A 229 -2.80 -11.68 -27.13
C GLN A 229 -1.88 -12.84 -26.70
N HIS A 230 -0.59 -12.58 -26.50
CA HIS A 230 0.31 -13.56 -25.88
C HIS A 230 -0.12 -13.99 -24.46
N ASN A 231 -1.06 -13.29 -23.83
CA ASN A 231 -1.61 -13.59 -22.50
C ASN A 231 -3.06 -14.13 -22.51
N GLU A 232 -3.71 -14.39 -23.65
CA GLU A 232 -5.07 -14.97 -23.65
C GLU A 232 -5.13 -16.30 -22.87
N HIS A 233 -4.05 -17.08 -22.88
CA HIS A 233 -3.91 -18.31 -22.09
C HIS A 233 -3.63 -18.09 -20.58
N PHE A 234 -3.46 -16.85 -20.11
CA PHE A 234 -3.22 -16.56 -18.69
C PHE A 234 -4.52 -16.62 -17.87
N HIS A 235 -5.67 -16.28 -18.47
CA HIS A 235 -6.99 -16.35 -17.84
C HIS A 235 -7.69 -17.72 -18.00
N GLU A 236 -7.24 -18.56 -18.93
CA GLU A 236 -7.83 -19.89 -19.17
C GLU A 236 -7.42 -20.93 -18.11
N ARG A 237 -6.35 -20.69 -17.34
CA ARG A 237 -6.03 -21.48 -16.15
C ARG A 237 -6.80 -20.94 -14.95
N SER A 238 -8.10 -21.23 -14.90
CA SER A 238 -8.90 -21.01 -13.69
C SER A 238 -8.45 -22.00 -12.62
N ILE A 239 -7.36 -21.67 -11.92
CA ILE A 239 -6.88 -22.45 -10.77
C ILE A 239 -7.91 -22.24 -9.65
N PRO A 240 -8.56 -23.31 -9.16
CA PRO A 240 -9.56 -23.19 -8.11
C PRO A 240 -8.91 -22.65 -6.83
N ILE A 241 -9.55 -21.66 -6.20
CA ILE A 241 -8.96 -20.90 -5.09
C ILE A 241 -9.13 -21.67 -3.77
N PRO A 242 -8.04 -22.04 -3.07
CA PRO A 242 -8.13 -22.78 -1.81
C PRO A 242 -8.39 -21.83 -0.62
N TRP A 243 -9.60 -21.27 -0.55
CA TRP A 243 -10.01 -20.26 0.47
C TRP A 243 -9.63 -20.63 1.91
N ARG A 244 -9.89 -21.88 2.31
CA ARG A 244 -9.58 -22.35 3.68
C ARG A 244 -8.07 -22.40 3.94
N ALA A 245 -7.28 -22.81 2.94
CA ALA A 245 -5.83 -22.89 3.09
C ALA A 245 -5.19 -21.50 3.18
N ILE A 246 -5.65 -20.56 2.35
CA ILE A 246 -5.18 -19.16 2.37
C ILE A 246 -5.48 -18.53 3.73
N CYS A 247 -6.75 -18.56 4.15
CA CYS A 247 -7.20 -17.93 5.40
C CYS A 247 -6.66 -18.62 6.66
N CYS A 248 -6.26 -19.88 6.62
CA CYS A 248 -5.64 -20.55 7.78
C CYS A 248 -4.10 -20.59 7.70
N SER A 249 -3.48 -20.02 6.66
CA SER A 249 -2.02 -20.05 6.53
C SER A 249 -1.35 -19.04 7.44
N VAL A 250 -0.39 -19.52 8.23
CA VAL A 250 0.36 -18.71 9.20
C VAL A 250 1.13 -17.57 8.51
N PRO A 251 1.82 -17.79 7.38
CA PRO A 251 2.54 -16.70 6.69
C PRO A 251 1.63 -15.60 6.15
N PHE A 252 0.44 -15.95 5.65
CA PHE A 252 -0.53 -14.96 5.19
C PHE A 252 -1.13 -14.16 6.35
N MET A 253 -1.43 -14.82 7.47
CA MET A 253 -1.91 -14.13 8.68
C MET A 253 -0.85 -13.22 9.28
N ALA A 254 0.42 -13.64 9.31
CA ALA A 254 1.53 -12.80 9.75
C ALA A 254 1.69 -11.56 8.85
N LEU A 255 1.56 -11.75 7.53
CA LEU A 255 1.54 -10.65 6.57
C LEU A 255 0.36 -9.69 6.80
N LEU A 256 -0.84 -10.24 7.05
CA LEU A 256 -2.04 -9.45 7.31
C LEU A 256 -1.88 -8.55 8.53
N VAL A 257 -1.34 -9.11 9.63
CA VAL A 257 -1.04 -8.36 10.86
C VAL A 257 -0.02 -7.25 10.58
N ALA A 258 1.05 -7.54 9.84
CA ALA A 258 2.03 -6.53 9.46
C ALA A 258 1.40 -5.39 8.65
N ARG A 259 0.58 -5.72 7.65
CA ARG A 259 -0.13 -4.74 6.82
C ARG A 259 -1.12 -3.89 7.62
N CYS A 260 -1.80 -4.48 8.61
CA CYS A 260 -2.68 -3.73 9.50
C CYS A 260 -1.89 -2.76 10.40
N ALA A 261 -0.79 -3.22 10.98
CA ALA A 261 0.07 -2.39 11.83
C ALA A 261 0.73 -1.24 11.05
N GLU A 262 1.19 -1.51 9.83
CA GLU A 262 1.68 -0.49 8.90
C GLU A 262 0.63 0.57 8.62
N THR A 263 -0.56 0.12 8.21
CA THR A 263 -1.65 1.02 7.85
C THR A 263 -2.08 1.87 9.04
N TYR A 264 -2.15 1.29 10.25
CA TYR A 264 -2.44 2.02 11.49
C TYR A 264 -1.47 3.17 11.71
N GLY A 265 -0.17 2.89 11.70
CA GLY A 265 0.84 3.89 12.01
C GLY A 265 0.95 4.98 10.96
N LEU A 266 0.88 4.62 9.66
CA LEU A 266 0.87 5.60 8.58
C LEU A 266 -0.38 6.50 8.64
N SER A 267 -1.57 5.92 8.87
CA SER A 267 -2.79 6.71 9.01
C SER A 267 -2.79 7.59 10.27
N THR A 268 -2.14 7.13 11.36
CA THR A 268 -2.04 7.91 12.61
C THR A 268 -1.20 9.15 12.37
N LEU A 269 -0.02 8.97 11.78
CA LEU A 269 0.85 10.07 11.41
C LEU A 269 0.14 11.01 10.42
N GLN A 270 -0.55 10.49 9.41
CA GLN A 270 -1.23 11.31 8.42
C GLN A 270 -2.40 12.14 8.98
N ALA A 271 -3.19 11.58 9.90
CA ALA A 271 -4.33 12.28 10.48
C ALA A 271 -3.91 13.28 11.56
N GLU A 272 -2.92 12.90 12.39
CA GLU A 272 -2.64 13.60 13.65
C GLU A 272 -1.41 14.51 13.61
N ILE A 273 -0.51 14.38 12.62
CA ILE A 273 0.67 15.26 12.51
C ILE A 273 0.28 16.75 12.53
N PRO A 274 -0.67 17.24 11.70
CA PRO A 274 -0.99 18.66 11.68
C PRO A 274 -1.57 19.15 13.01
N SER A 275 -2.38 18.32 13.67
CA SER A 275 -2.99 18.62 14.98
C SER A 275 -1.95 18.67 16.09
N TYR A 276 -1.01 17.72 16.12
CA TYR A 276 0.07 17.68 17.11
C TYR A 276 1.04 18.86 16.95
N MET A 277 1.46 19.17 15.73
CA MET A 277 2.36 20.31 15.46
C MET A 277 1.74 21.64 15.85
N ASN A 278 0.43 21.83 15.65
CA ASN A 278 -0.26 23.04 16.08
C ASN A 278 -0.54 23.07 17.59
N GLY A 279 -0.94 21.95 18.19
CA GLY A 279 -1.35 21.90 19.60
C GLY A 279 -0.20 21.85 20.60
N VAL A 280 0.80 21.00 20.38
CA VAL A 280 1.88 20.71 21.35
C VAL A 280 3.16 21.47 21.04
N LEU A 281 3.46 21.72 19.76
CA LEU A 281 4.66 22.44 19.34
C LEU A 281 4.39 23.93 19.06
N ASP A 282 3.16 24.39 19.31
CA ASP A 282 2.65 25.76 19.09
C ASP A 282 3.07 26.36 17.73
N MET A 283 3.12 25.52 16.68
CA MET A 283 3.55 25.97 15.37
C MET A 283 2.44 26.71 14.65
N ASP A 284 2.79 27.89 14.12
CA ASP A 284 1.93 28.63 13.21
C ASP A 284 1.60 27.78 11.98
N ILE A 285 0.36 27.89 11.48
CA ILE A 285 -0.23 27.02 10.46
C ILE A 285 0.55 27.07 9.14
N GLN A 286 1.16 28.21 8.80
CA GLN A 286 1.97 28.31 7.60
C GLN A 286 3.23 27.44 7.69
N SER A 287 3.94 27.55 8.81
CA SER A 287 5.12 26.74 9.07
C SER A 287 4.75 25.26 9.21
N ASN A 288 3.65 24.98 9.94
CA ASN A 288 3.09 23.66 10.13
C ASN A 288 2.79 22.96 8.80
N ALA A 289 2.17 23.65 7.84
CA ALA A 289 1.84 23.04 6.54
C ALA A 289 3.09 22.65 5.72
N VAL A 290 4.13 23.49 5.75
CA VAL A 290 5.40 23.17 5.09
C VAL A 290 6.08 22.00 5.80
N PHE A 291 6.20 22.04 7.12
CA PHE A 291 6.86 20.99 7.90
C PHE A 291 6.07 19.66 7.92
N SER A 292 4.74 19.71 7.89
CA SER A 292 3.85 18.55 7.77
C SER A 292 3.95 17.87 6.39
N SER A 293 4.39 18.59 5.35
CA SER A 293 4.58 18.02 4.01
C SER A 293 5.92 17.26 3.87
N LEU A 294 6.94 17.62 4.67
CA LEU A 294 8.29 17.03 4.60
C LEU A 294 8.32 15.51 4.84
N PRO A 295 7.62 14.95 5.85
CA PRO A 295 7.60 13.50 6.08
C PRO A 295 7.10 12.70 4.87
N PHE A 296 6.06 13.19 4.20
CA PHE A 296 5.51 12.53 3.02
C PHE A 296 6.40 12.72 1.78
N LEU A 297 7.06 13.87 1.66
CA LEU A 297 8.06 14.08 0.62
C LEU A 297 9.25 13.12 0.81
N ALA A 298 9.73 12.97 2.04
CA ALA A 298 10.78 12.02 2.39
C ALA A 298 10.35 10.58 2.09
N MET A 299 9.10 10.20 2.40
CA MET A 299 8.54 8.89 2.07
C MET A 299 8.55 8.63 0.57
N TRP A 300 8.11 9.61 -0.22
CA TRP A 300 8.10 9.49 -1.68
C TRP A 300 9.50 9.32 -2.24
N LEU A 301 10.48 10.13 -1.82
CA LEU A 301 11.86 10.03 -2.29
C LEU A 301 12.55 8.73 -1.84
N LEU A 302 12.37 8.34 -0.57
CA LEU A 302 12.97 7.13 -0.02
C LEU A 302 12.39 5.86 -0.63
N SER A 303 11.13 5.87 -1.10
CA SER A 303 10.55 4.71 -1.80
C SER A 303 11.39 4.28 -3.01
N TYR A 304 11.92 5.24 -3.80
CA TYR A 304 12.80 4.96 -4.93
C TYR A 304 14.18 4.46 -4.48
N VAL A 305 14.72 5.03 -3.40
CA VAL A 305 15.99 4.59 -2.82
C VAL A 305 15.89 3.15 -2.36
N TYR A 306 14.84 2.80 -1.63
CA TYR A 306 14.57 1.43 -1.21
C TYR A 306 14.46 0.47 -2.39
N LEU A 307 13.77 0.88 -3.47
CA LEU A 307 13.64 0.07 -4.68
C LEU A 307 14.99 -0.26 -5.31
N ILE A 308 15.86 0.75 -5.47
CA ILE A 308 17.21 0.59 -6.04
C ILE A 308 18.07 -0.28 -5.13
N VAL A 309 18.04 -0.04 -3.81
CA VAL A 309 18.83 -0.81 -2.84
C VAL A 309 18.39 -2.27 -2.83
N ALA A 310 17.08 -2.56 -2.83
CA ALA A 310 16.55 -3.90 -2.89
C ALA A 310 17.01 -4.64 -4.15
N ASP A 311 16.94 -3.99 -5.32
CA ASP A 311 17.42 -4.55 -6.59
C ASP A 311 18.91 -4.89 -6.56
N ILE A 312 19.74 -4.01 -6.00
CA ILE A 312 21.19 -4.25 -5.89
C ILE A 312 21.48 -5.44 -4.96
N VAL A 313 20.85 -5.48 -3.79
CA VAL A 313 21.04 -6.55 -2.80
C VAL A 313 20.62 -7.90 -3.37
N LEU A 314 19.49 -7.96 -4.07
CA LEU A 314 18.98 -9.18 -4.70
C LEU A 314 19.85 -9.61 -5.90
N LYS A 315 20.24 -8.69 -6.79
CA LYS A 315 21.10 -9.01 -7.95
C LYS A 315 22.48 -9.49 -7.54
N ARG A 316 23.06 -8.91 -6.50
CA ARG A 316 24.36 -9.33 -5.95
C ARG A 316 24.25 -10.57 -5.06
N LYS A 317 23.05 -11.10 -4.83
CA LYS A 317 22.76 -12.27 -3.98
C LYS A 317 23.36 -12.14 -2.58
N TRP A 318 23.36 -10.94 -2.02
CA TRP A 318 23.89 -10.68 -0.68
C TRP A 318 23.00 -11.26 0.42
N LEU A 319 21.69 -11.29 0.19
CA LEU A 319 20.68 -11.80 1.10
C LEU A 319 19.64 -12.62 0.32
N SER A 320 18.99 -13.57 0.99
CA SER A 320 17.84 -14.28 0.44
C SER A 320 16.63 -13.34 0.34
N LEU A 321 15.66 -13.66 -0.52
CA LEU A 321 14.45 -12.84 -0.69
C LEU A 321 13.73 -12.63 0.64
N THR A 322 13.51 -13.70 1.41
CA THR A 322 12.88 -13.63 2.75
C THR A 322 13.67 -12.74 3.71
N SER A 323 15.01 -12.81 3.72
CA SER A 323 15.84 -11.95 4.56
C SER A 323 15.74 -10.48 4.15
N VAL A 324 15.68 -10.19 2.86
CA VAL A 324 15.48 -8.82 2.34
C VAL A 324 14.13 -8.26 2.77
N ARG A 325 13.05 -9.04 2.61
CA ARG A 325 11.69 -8.63 3.02
C ARG A 325 11.64 -8.34 4.52
N LYS A 326 12.20 -9.23 5.35
CA LYS A 326 12.26 -9.06 6.81
C LYS A 326 13.09 -7.86 7.24
N LEU A 327 14.23 -7.62 6.60
CA LEU A 327 15.10 -6.49 6.90
C LEU A 327 14.40 -5.16 6.64
N PHE A 328 13.85 -4.97 5.44
CA PHE A 328 13.15 -3.73 5.12
C PHE A 328 11.90 -3.53 5.97
N ASN A 329 11.12 -4.59 6.23
CA ASN A 329 9.98 -4.49 7.12
C ASN A 329 10.40 -4.07 8.54
N THR A 330 11.52 -4.60 9.05
CA THR A 330 12.02 -4.26 10.39
C THR A 330 12.46 -2.81 10.47
N ILE A 331 13.21 -2.34 9.47
CA ILE A 331 13.63 -0.94 9.34
C ILE A 331 12.39 -0.03 9.33
N SER A 332 11.37 -0.36 8.55
CA SER A 332 10.15 0.44 8.40
C SER A 332 9.18 0.42 9.57
N PHE A 333 9.37 -0.45 10.57
CA PHE A 333 8.48 -0.55 11.73
C PHE A 333 9.19 -0.13 13.02
N TRP A 334 10.38 -0.65 13.29
CA TRP A 334 11.08 -0.38 14.56
C TRP A 334 11.68 1.02 14.63
N ILE A 335 12.18 1.57 13.51
CA ILE A 335 12.69 2.95 13.50
C ILE A 335 11.53 3.93 13.74
N PRO A 336 10.39 3.84 13.04
CA PRO A 336 9.21 4.64 13.37
C PRO A 336 8.70 4.46 14.79
N ALA A 337 8.69 3.23 15.33
CA ALA A 337 8.26 2.98 16.70
C ALA A 337 9.12 3.72 17.73
N VAL A 338 10.45 3.66 17.60
CA VAL A 338 11.36 4.37 18.49
C VAL A 338 11.23 5.88 18.29
N ALA A 339 11.16 6.35 17.05
CA ALA A 339 11.00 7.76 16.75
C ALA A 339 9.73 8.35 17.36
N LEU A 340 8.58 7.64 17.26
CA LEU A 340 7.31 8.06 17.85
C LEU A 340 7.36 8.21 19.37
N ILE A 341 8.03 7.28 20.07
CA ILE A 341 8.23 7.38 21.52
C ILE A 341 9.05 8.63 21.84
N VAL A 342 10.16 8.85 21.14
CA VAL A 342 11.03 10.02 21.37
C VAL A 342 10.28 11.33 21.09
N ILE A 343 9.49 11.40 20.01
CA ILE A 343 8.67 12.56 19.67
C ILE A 343 7.70 12.91 20.81
N GLY A 344 7.05 11.93 21.43
CA GLY A 344 6.18 12.18 22.58
C GLY A 344 6.92 12.83 23.77
N PHE A 345 8.25 12.68 23.85
CA PHE A 345 9.10 13.31 24.84
C PHE A 345 9.76 14.62 24.36
N LEU A 346 9.36 15.21 23.24
CA LEU A 346 9.85 16.53 22.84
C LEU A 346 8.85 17.64 23.22
N ASP A 347 9.41 18.80 23.55
CA ASP A 347 8.71 20.04 23.89
C ASP A 347 8.91 21.10 22.79
N GLU A 348 8.23 22.23 22.91
CA GLU A 348 8.32 23.39 21.98
C GLU A 348 9.77 23.82 21.71
N ASP A 349 10.62 23.85 22.74
CA ASP A 349 12.06 24.17 22.64
C ASP A 349 12.83 23.26 21.67
N HIS A 350 12.29 22.06 21.40
CA HIS A 350 12.90 21.04 20.56
C HIS A 350 12.06 20.72 19.31
N ALA A 351 11.18 21.64 18.87
CA ALA A 351 10.30 21.44 17.71
C ALA A 351 11.05 20.99 16.44
N ASN A 352 12.25 21.52 16.18
CA ASN A 352 13.08 21.12 15.04
C ASN A 352 13.48 19.64 15.08
N TRP A 353 13.78 19.11 16.26
CA TRP A 353 14.08 17.68 16.44
C TRP A 353 12.83 16.83 16.25
N ALA A 354 11.67 17.30 16.70
CA ALA A 354 10.40 16.59 16.51
C ALA A 354 10.07 16.46 15.01
N ILE A 355 10.21 17.55 14.24
CA ILE A 355 10.00 17.55 12.80
C ILE A 355 11.00 16.61 12.10
N ALA A 356 12.28 16.65 12.48
CA ALA A 356 13.30 15.79 11.88
C ALA A 356 13.00 14.29 12.14
N LEU A 357 12.60 13.94 13.36
CA LEU A 357 12.24 12.57 13.73
C LEU A 357 10.94 12.11 13.07
N MET A 358 9.94 12.98 12.95
CA MET A 358 8.71 12.69 12.20
C MET A 358 9.01 12.43 10.73
N THR A 359 9.87 13.27 10.14
CA THR A 359 10.29 13.13 8.75
C THR A 359 11.04 11.82 8.51
N LEU A 360 11.96 11.47 9.42
CA LEU A 360 12.65 10.19 9.39
C LEU A 360 11.68 9.02 9.54
N SER A 361 10.73 9.11 10.48
CA SER A 361 9.75 8.07 10.78
C SER A 361 8.89 7.73 9.56
N VAL A 362 8.19 8.71 8.98
CA VAL A 362 7.34 8.50 7.80
C VAL A 362 8.20 8.14 6.57
N GLY A 363 9.37 8.76 6.43
CA GLY A 363 10.30 8.49 5.35
C GLY A 363 10.75 7.02 5.28
N VAL A 364 11.22 6.49 6.41
CA VAL A 364 11.69 5.11 6.56
C VAL A 364 10.54 4.10 6.47
N ASN A 365 9.31 4.51 6.80
CA ASN A 365 8.13 3.67 6.67
C ASN A 365 7.88 3.23 5.22
N SER A 366 8.31 4.00 4.20
CA SER A 366 8.18 3.62 2.78
C SER A 366 8.75 2.23 2.41
N GLY A 367 9.75 1.75 3.16
CA GLY A 367 10.34 0.41 2.98
C GLY A 367 9.37 -0.75 3.24
N SER A 368 8.23 -0.51 3.89
CA SER A 368 7.15 -1.49 4.06
C SER A 368 6.58 -1.95 2.72
N THR A 369 6.59 -1.09 1.71
CA THR A 369 6.17 -1.44 0.34
C THR A 369 6.99 -2.63 -0.17
N ILE A 370 8.29 -2.61 0.07
CA ILE A 370 9.20 -3.71 -0.30
C ILE A 370 9.08 -4.85 0.70
N GLY A 371 8.94 -4.58 2.00
CA GLY A 371 8.88 -5.61 3.03
C GLY A 371 7.60 -6.45 3.01
N SER A 372 6.45 -5.81 3.23
CA SER A 372 5.15 -6.46 3.42
C SER A 372 4.33 -6.47 2.12
N SER A 373 4.23 -5.35 1.39
CA SER A 373 3.26 -5.25 0.28
C SER A 373 3.58 -6.20 -0.89
N LEU A 374 4.84 -6.25 -1.31
CA LEU A 374 5.29 -7.18 -2.36
C LEU A 374 5.31 -8.65 -1.91
N ASN A 375 5.31 -8.92 -0.60
CA ASN A 375 5.30 -10.29 -0.08
C ASN A 375 4.02 -11.07 -0.46
N THR A 376 2.93 -10.36 -0.79
CA THR A 376 1.70 -10.98 -1.31
C THR A 376 1.94 -11.75 -2.61
N ILE A 377 2.83 -11.24 -3.46
CA ILE A 377 3.21 -11.85 -4.75
C ILE A 377 4.15 -13.02 -4.51
N ASP A 378 5.08 -12.88 -3.56
CA ASP A 378 6.07 -13.91 -3.24
C ASP A 378 5.43 -15.15 -2.59
N LEU A 379 4.37 -14.97 -1.78
CA LEU A 379 3.65 -16.06 -1.12
C LEU A 379 2.85 -16.95 -2.10
N SER A 380 2.28 -16.35 -3.14
CA SER A 380 1.56 -17.08 -4.19
C SER A 380 1.48 -16.27 -5.47
N PRO A 381 2.38 -16.54 -6.43
CA PRO A 381 2.31 -15.96 -7.77
C PRO A 381 0.98 -16.24 -8.48
N ASN A 382 0.41 -17.43 -8.33
CA ASN A 382 -0.83 -17.83 -9.02
C ASN A 382 -2.07 -17.13 -8.45
N HIS A 383 -2.07 -16.78 -7.16
CA HIS A 383 -3.20 -16.13 -6.48
C HIS A 383 -2.87 -14.72 -5.96
N ALA A 384 -1.78 -14.09 -6.43
CA ALA A 384 -1.26 -12.81 -5.93
C ALA A 384 -2.33 -11.70 -5.91
N GLY A 385 -3.14 -11.60 -6.97
CA GLY A 385 -4.20 -10.59 -7.05
C GLY A 385 -5.28 -10.76 -5.98
N ILE A 386 -5.62 -11.99 -5.61
CA ILE A 386 -6.61 -12.29 -4.56
C ILE A 386 -6.02 -11.97 -3.19
N LEU A 387 -4.76 -12.38 -2.94
CA LEU A 387 -4.06 -12.09 -1.69
C LEU A 387 -3.92 -10.58 -1.45
N MET A 388 -3.51 -9.84 -2.49
CA MET A 388 -3.38 -8.39 -2.42
C MET A 388 -4.73 -7.72 -2.19
N GLY A 389 -5.79 -8.20 -2.84
CA GLY A 389 -7.16 -7.73 -2.62
C GLY A 389 -7.63 -7.94 -1.18
N LEU A 390 -7.53 -9.17 -0.67
CA LEU A 390 -7.95 -9.51 0.70
C LEU A 390 -7.14 -8.73 1.75
N SER A 391 -5.82 -8.67 1.58
CA SER A 391 -4.94 -7.93 2.49
C SER A 391 -5.27 -6.43 2.50
N ASN A 392 -5.48 -5.81 1.34
CA ASN A 392 -5.82 -4.40 1.27
C ASN A 392 -7.22 -4.11 1.83
N THR A 393 -8.21 -4.98 1.63
CA THR A 393 -9.55 -4.79 2.22
C THR A 393 -9.49 -4.76 3.75
N VAL A 394 -8.77 -5.70 4.37
CA VAL A 394 -8.63 -5.72 5.84
C VAL A 394 -7.81 -4.52 6.32
N ALA A 395 -6.71 -4.21 5.64
CA ALA A 395 -5.86 -3.08 5.99
C ALA A 395 -6.62 -1.75 5.94
N ASN A 396 -7.51 -1.54 4.97
CA ASN A 396 -8.32 -0.32 4.84
C ASN A 396 -9.43 -0.16 5.91
N VAL A 397 -9.68 -1.18 6.74
CA VAL A 397 -10.55 -1.03 7.94
C VAL A 397 -9.83 -0.26 9.04
N ILE A 398 -8.51 -0.40 9.13
CA ILE A 398 -7.70 0.13 10.23
C ILE A 398 -7.70 1.68 10.31
N PRO A 399 -7.65 2.43 9.19
CA PRO A 399 -7.74 3.89 9.22
C PRO A 399 -9.06 4.44 9.79
N ILE A 400 -10.14 3.64 9.86
CA ILE A 400 -11.37 4.04 10.57
C ILE A 400 -11.08 4.20 12.06
N LEU A 401 -10.36 3.24 12.64
CA LEU A 401 -10.12 3.17 14.08
C LEU A 401 -9.15 4.26 14.55
N THR A 402 -8.26 4.70 13.67
CA THR A 402 -7.13 5.55 14.03
C THR A 402 -7.55 6.92 14.57
N PRO A 403 -8.31 7.76 13.83
CA PRO A 403 -8.80 9.04 14.37
C PRO A 403 -9.74 8.84 15.56
N LEU A 404 -10.53 7.75 15.58
CA LEU A 404 -11.48 7.48 16.66
C LEU A 404 -10.76 7.22 17.99
N ILE A 405 -9.69 6.42 17.97
CA ILE A 405 -8.85 6.17 19.14
C ILE A 405 -8.18 7.47 19.58
N ALA A 406 -7.61 8.23 18.64
CA ALA A 406 -6.99 9.51 18.94
C ALA A 406 -7.97 10.50 19.59
N GLY A 407 -9.18 10.67 19.06
CA GLY A 407 -10.19 11.60 19.60
C GLY A 407 -10.84 11.19 20.92
N VAL A 408 -10.68 9.92 21.34
CA VAL A 408 -11.09 9.48 22.69
C VAL A 408 -10.00 9.75 23.71
N ILE A 409 -8.73 9.62 23.31
CA ILE A 409 -7.57 9.80 24.18
C ILE A 409 -7.21 11.29 24.33
N VAL A 410 -7.21 12.03 23.22
CA VAL A 410 -6.90 13.45 23.16
C VAL A 410 -8.17 14.24 23.42
N VAL A 411 -8.34 14.62 24.68
CA VAL A 411 -9.39 15.53 25.17
C VAL A 411 -8.88 16.97 25.21
N ASP A 412 -7.60 17.16 25.55
CA ASP A 412 -6.91 18.45 25.54
C ASP A 412 -5.74 18.40 24.55
N LYS A 413 -5.76 19.30 23.56
CA LYS A 413 -4.74 19.35 22.49
C LYS A 413 -3.36 19.73 23.00
N HIS A 414 -3.32 20.51 24.09
CA HIS A 414 -2.08 21.01 24.67
C HIS A 414 -1.50 20.02 25.69
N ASP A 415 -2.26 19.00 26.09
CA ASP A 415 -1.79 17.99 27.02
C ASP A 415 -0.90 16.96 26.31
N ARG A 416 0.41 17.15 26.47
CA ARG A 416 1.44 16.24 25.96
C ARG A 416 1.28 14.81 26.46
N GLY A 417 0.77 14.59 27.68
CA GLY A 417 0.59 13.26 28.24
C GLY A 417 -0.38 12.40 27.41
N GLN A 418 -1.42 13.02 26.85
CA GLN A 418 -2.41 12.34 26.02
C GLN A 418 -1.80 11.93 24.67
N TRP A 419 -1.01 12.81 24.05
CA TRP A 419 -0.29 12.51 22.81
C TRP A 419 0.77 11.42 22.98
N GLN A 420 1.45 11.37 24.13
CA GLN A 420 2.37 10.29 24.47
C GLN A 420 1.67 8.92 24.49
N ILE A 421 0.43 8.86 24.96
CA ILE A 421 -0.36 7.62 24.94
C ILE A 421 -0.68 7.22 23.49
N VAL A 422 -1.11 8.16 22.64
CA VAL A 422 -1.40 7.89 21.22
C VAL A 422 -0.16 7.37 20.49
N PHE A 423 0.99 8.03 20.64
CA PHE A 423 2.24 7.59 20.02
C PHE A 423 2.78 6.29 20.63
N GLY A 424 2.60 6.07 21.95
CA GLY A 424 2.95 4.84 22.62
C GLY A 424 2.15 3.63 22.10
N ILE A 425 0.84 3.80 21.88
CA ILE A 425 -0.01 2.77 21.26
C ILE A 425 0.48 2.45 19.85
N ALA A 426 0.74 3.47 19.03
CA ALA A 426 1.26 3.28 17.67
C ALA A 426 2.61 2.56 17.67
N ALA A 427 3.52 2.91 18.58
CA ALA A 427 4.82 2.26 18.73
C ALA A 427 4.70 0.79 19.15
N ILE A 428 3.78 0.46 20.06
CA ILE A 428 3.50 -0.94 20.46
C ILE A 428 2.96 -1.73 19.27
N ILE A 429 2.02 -1.17 18.51
CA ILE A 429 1.43 -1.82 17.33
C ILE A 429 2.52 -2.08 16.27
N PHE A 430 3.39 -1.11 15.99
CA PHE A 430 4.52 -1.31 15.10
C PHE A 430 5.49 -2.38 15.61
N PHE A 431 5.82 -2.35 16.90
CA PHE A 431 6.74 -3.32 17.48
C PHE A 431 6.20 -4.75 17.37
N LEU A 432 4.96 -4.97 17.84
CA LEU A 432 4.30 -6.27 17.80
C LEU A 432 4.05 -6.75 16.36
N GLY A 433 3.59 -5.86 15.48
CA GLY A 433 3.34 -6.18 14.08
C GLY A 433 4.59 -6.69 13.37
N ASN A 434 5.75 -6.06 13.63
CA ASN A 434 7.01 -6.54 13.07
C ASN A 434 7.51 -7.82 13.74
N CYS A 435 7.34 -7.99 15.05
CA CYS A 435 7.69 -9.25 15.73
C CYS A 435 6.95 -10.45 15.13
N VAL A 436 5.64 -10.31 14.88
CA VAL A 436 4.83 -11.35 14.23
C VAL A 436 5.38 -11.68 12.84
N PHE A 437 5.72 -10.65 12.04
CA PHE A 437 6.29 -10.85 10.70
C PHE A 437 7.70 -11.47 10.72
N LEU A 438 8.53 -11.14 11.70
CA LEU A 438 9.86 -11.71 11.85
C LEU A 438 9.81 -13.20 12.19
N ILE A 439 8.90 -13.61 13.08
CA ILE A 439 8.76 -15.01 13.52
C ILE A 439 8.14 -15.86 12.41
N TRP A 440 7.03 -15.42 11.82
CA TRP A 440 6.20 -16.25 10.93
C TRP A 440 6.16 -15.82 9.47
N GLY A 441 6.65 -14.62 9.14
CA GLY A 441 6.71 -14.15 7.77
C GLY A 441 7.71 -14.96 6.94
N THR A 442 7.32 -15.27 5.70
CA THR A 442 8.19 -15.85 4.68
C THR A 442 7.85 -15.26 3.32
N ALA A 443 8.84 -15.24 2.43
CA ALA A 443 8.71 -14.89 1.02
C ALA A 443 8.87 -16.12 0.11
N GLU A 444 8.70 -17.31 0.68
CA GLU A 444 8.65 -18.56 -0.07
C GLU A 444 7.21 -18.89 -0.48
N ALA A 445 7.06 -19.36 -1.72
CA ALA A 445 5.77 -19.77 -2.27
C ALA A 445 5.14 -20.86 -1.40
N GLN A 446 3.86 -20.67 -1.06
CA GLN A 446 3.14 -21.56 -0.16
C GLN A 446 2.66 -22.82 -0.88
N PRO A 447 2.48 -23.95 -0.18
CA PRO A 447 2.06 -25.22 -0.81
C PRO A 447 0.73 -25.15 -1.56
N TRP A 448 -0.15 -24.22 -1.18
CA TRP A 448 -1.45 -24.00 -1.80
C TRP A 448 -1.39 -23.14 -3.07
N ASP A 449 -0.19 -22.69 -3.48
CA ASP A 449 0.03 -22.03 -4.78
C ASP A 449 0.03 -23.03 -5.95
N ALA A 450 0.23 -24.32 -5.69
CA ALA A 450 0.31 -25.34 -6.73
C ALA A 450 -1.03 -25.55 -7.47
N ASP A 451 -0.98 -25.60 -8.81
CA ASP A 451 -2.14 -25.77 -9.70
C ASP A 451 -2.98 -27.02 -9.40
N ASP A 452 -2.38 -28.04 -8.78
CA ASP A 452 -2.98 -29.32 -8.43
C ASP A 452 -3.37 -29.44 -6.94
N TYR A 453 -3.23 -28.39 -6.13
CA TYR A 453 -3.45 -28.45 -4.67
C TYR A 453 -4.84 -28.97 -4.28
N LEU A 454 -5.88 -28.61 -5.04
CA LEU A 454 -7.26 -29.05 -4.81
C LEU A 454 -7.65 -30.31 -5.60
N LYS A 455 -6.77 -30.84 -6.46
CA LYS A 455 -7.03 -32.12 -7.12
C LYS A 455 -6.83 -33.24 -6.10
N PRO A 456 -7.71 -34.26 -6.05
CA PRO A 456 -7.47 -35.42 -5.22
C PRO A 456 -6.10 -36.01 -5.64
N LYS A 457 -5.21 -36.20 -4.67
CA LYS A 457 -3.98 -36.94 -4.91
C LYS A 457 -4.38 -38.38 -5.20
N ASP A 458 -4.46 -38.75 -6.47
CA ASP A 458 -4.66 -40.14 -6.87
C ASP A 458 -3.53 -40.96 -6.24
N ALA A 459 -3.88 -41.83 -5.29
CA ALA A 459 -2.92 -42.68 -4.58
C ALA A 459 -2.18 -43.65 -5.52
N GLU A 460 -2.58 -43.73 -6.80
CA GLU A 460 -2.02 -44.62 -7.82
C GLU A 460 -0.88 -44.01 -8.64
N THR A 461 -0.59 -42.71 -8.52
CA THR A 461 0.61 -42.08 -9.14
C THR A 461 1.61 -41.60 -8.10
N CYS A 462 1.95 -42.48 -7.14
CA CYS A 462 3.32 -42.44 -6.64
C CYS A 462 4.23 -42.94 -7.77
N PRO A 463 5.21 -42.16 -8.26
CA PRO A 463 6.33 -42.79 -8.93
C PRO A 463 6.98 -43.65 -7.86
N GLU A 464 6.80 -44.98 -7.97
CA GLU A 464 7.70 -45.92 -7.31
C GLU A 464 9.11 -45.38 -7.56
N LYS A 465 9.79 -45.00 -6.49
CA LYS A 465 11.24 -44.84 -6.54
C LYS A 465 11.77 -46.21 -6.95
N SER A 466 11.96 -46.42 -8.24
CA SER A 466 12.81 -47.48 -8.78
C SER A 466 14.22 -47.14 -8.34
N ALA A 467 14.55 -47.54 -7.11
CA ALA A 467 15.92 -47.68 -6.69
C ALA A 467 16.60 -48.60 -7.73
N PRO A 468 17.75 -48.22 -8.30
CA PRO A 468 18.55 -49.18 -9.04
C PRO A 468 18.92 -50.26 -8.03
N VAL A 469 18.57 -51.51 -8.34
CA VAL A 469 19.03 -52.68 -7.60
C VAL A 469 20.56 -52.64 -7.65
N ALA A 470 21.19 -52.25 -6.54
CA ALA A 470 22.63 -52.30 -6.41
C ALA A 470 23.05 -53.77 -6.36
N GLU A 471 23.72 -54.23 -7.41
CA GLU A 471 24.49 -55.47 -7.39
C GLU A 471 25.48 -55.40 -6.21
N ILE A 472 25.26 -56.23 -5.21
CA ILE A 472 26.17 -56.41 -4.08
C ILE A 472 27.41 -57.15 -4.61
N THR A 473 28.45 -56.38 -4.96
CA THR A 473 29.80 -56.91 -5.09
C THR A 473 30.46 -56.94 -3.71
N PRO A 474 31.01 -58.07 -3.26
CA PRO A 474 31.57 -58.17 -1.91
C PRO A 474 32.92 -57.42 -1.84
N ALA A 475 32.99 -56.45 -0.94
CA ALA A 475 34.18 -55.65 -0.71
C ALA A 475 35.36 -56.52 -0.20
N LYS A 476 36.49 -56.44 -0.91
CA LYS A 476 37.81 -56.83 -0.43
C LYS A 476 38.56 -55.60 0.08
N GLN A 477 39.44 -55.86 1.04
CA GLN A 477 40.45 -55.02 1.70
C GLN A 477 39.97 -54.36 3.01
N SER A 478 40.34 -54.87 4.19
CA SER A 478 41.68 -54.83 4.84
C SER A 478 42.10 -53.38 5.06
N VAL A 479 42.44 -52.86 6.23
CA VAL A 479 43.21 -53.37 7.37
C VAL A 479 42.94 -52.38 8.51
N LEU A 480 42.56 -52.85 9.69
CA LEU A 480 42.96 -52.22 10.96
C LEU A 480 43.08 -53.32 12.01
N GLU A 481 44.29 -53.84 12.07
CA GLU A 481 44.97 -54.38 13.26
C GLU A 481 44.46 -53.78 14.59
N GLN A 482 44.08 -54.61 15.56
CA GLN A 482 44.89 -54.93 16.76
C GLN A 482 44.07 -55.60 17.89
N ARG A 483 44.60 -56.77 18.31
CA ARG A 483 44.73 -57.26 19.70
C ARG A 483 43.48 -57.65 20.51
N MET A 484 43.36 -58.95 20.86
CA MET A 484 43.75 -59.49 22.19
C MET A 484 43.45 -61.00 22.37
N SER A 485 44.50 -61.75 22.71
CA SER A 485 44.62 -62.94 23.59
C SER A 485 43.49 -63.98 23.81
N TRP A 486 43.84 -65.25 23.49
CA TRP A 486 43.54 -66.59 24.07
C TRP A 486 42.87 -66.70 25.47
N PRO A 487 42.25 -67.85 25.90
CA PRO A 487 42.60 -69.23 25.48
C PRO A 487 41.48 -70.30 25.33
N ASP A 488 41.87 -71.38 24.65
CA ASP A 488 41.57 -72.83 24.83
C ASP A 488 40.22 -73.27 25.41
N ARG A 489 39.55 -74.20 24.70
CA ARG A 489 39.33 -75.58 25.21
C ARG A 489 38.62 -76.54 24.23
N TYR A 490 39.24 -77.71 24.11
CA TYR A 490 38.75 -79.02 23.62
C TYR A 490 38.46 -79.20 22.12
N ALA A 491 38.84 -80.29 21.48
CA ALA A 491 39.81 -81.35 21.75
C ALA A 491 39.91 -82.14 20.43
N ALA A 492 41.13 -82.44 20.01
CA ALA A 492 41.38 -83.41 18.96
C ALA A 492 41.23 -84.84 19.50
N LYS A 493 41.16 -85.78 18.54
CA LYS A 493 41.36 -87.24 18.61
C LYS A 493 40.09 -88.05 18.85
N SER A 494 39.84 -89.15 18.14
CA SER A 494 40.65 -89.93 17.20
C SER A 494 39.79 -91.03 16.56
N THR A 495 40.25 -91.57 15.41
CA THR A 495 40.18 -92.99 14.94
C THR A 495 38.80 -93.66 14.89
N ASP A 496 38.32 -94.25 13.81
CA ASP A 496 38.97 -94.93 12.66
C ASP A 496 38.28 -94.61 11.32
#